data_AF-A0A4Q3TB93-F1
#
_entry.id   AF-A0A4Q3TB93-F1
#
_cell.length_a   1.000
_cell.length_b   1.000
_cell.length_c   1.000
_cell.angle_alpha   90.00
_cell.angle_beta   90.00
_cell.angle_gamma   90.00
#
_symmetry.space_group_name_H-M   'P 1'
#
loop_
_entity.id
_entity.type
_entity.pdbx_description
1 polymer ?
#
loop_
_entity_poly.entity_id
_entity_poly.type
_entity_poly.pdbx_seq_one_letter_code
_entity_poly.pdbx_strand_id
1 'polypeptide(L)'
;MDKTTLACRLEERRKKLFGNPDWNGMDFVEVADDQLSLCVHFFGQVPEGVGVRNVRIEGGRRIRDIQVVNVEIDRANDPELDDCLHITLDRFGDFSTYRLCLVESVTITREQGEATIEAAHRPLSGLDPRYSCIDFSFKVDCPSDLDCKTQRECPPEVFPAPEINYLAKDYASFRQLILDRLAVTMPDWQERHIPDIGVTLVELLAYAGDHLSYYQDAVATEAYLDTARQRISVRRHARLVGYRMHEGNNARAWVTVWTKTDLSPLKPGDFYFITGFADIKTASGNIVRAVDLEQVPADRYEVFEPLVSDPDKALSFLAAHSEIRFYTWGDNACCLVQGATRATLLDEAEIEVKAGTGSASPPKEEGKANGGKVAETRPQRALALRPGDVLIFEEKLGPTTGKTADADPAKRHAVRLTKVTESYDGLLHRSVLEIEWAPEDALPFS
;
A
#
# COMPACT_ATOMS: atom_id res chain seq x y z
N MET A 1 15.47 -7.56 -7.88
CA MET A 1 15.60 -7.95 -6.46
C MET A 1 14.65 -9.12 -6.22
N ASP A 2 15.12 -10.34 -6.48
CA ASP A 2 14.51 -11.54 -5.88
C ASP A 2 14.76 -11.44 -4.39
N LYS A 3 13.73 -11.11 -3.62
CA LYS A 3 13.79 -11.30 -2.18
C LYS A 3 13.87 -12.81 -1.98
N THR A 4 15.01 -13.28 -1.49
CA THR A 4 15.09 -14.55 -0.78
C THR A 4 13.86 -14.68 0.10
N THR A 5 13.22 -15.84 0.07
CA THR A 5 12.11 -16.26 0.95
C THR A 5 12.53 -16.32 2.43
N LEU A 6 13.68 -15.74 2.77
CA LEU A 6 14.35 -15.69 4.05
C LEU A 6 14.97 -14.30 4.18
N ALA A 7 14.73 -13.63 5.30
CA ALA A 7 15.15 -12.25 5.53
C ALA A 7 16.09 -12.11 6.75
N CYS A 8 17.10 -11.23 6.61
CA CYS A 8 18.00 -10.76 7.69
C CYS A 8 18.10 -9.22 7.70
N ARG A 9 18.27 -8.65 8.91
CA ARG A 9 18.21 -7.20 9.22
C ARG A 9 19.61 -6.55 9.17
N LEU A 10 19.82 -5.46 8.41
CA LEU A 10 20.59 -4.24 8.79
C LEU A 10 20.86 -3.28 7.60
N GLU A 11 20.60 -1.98 7.80
CA GLU A 11 20.89 -0.88 6.87
C GLU A 11 22.38 -0.49 6.90
N GLU A 12 23.23 -1.28 6.24
CA GLU A 12 24.69 -1.12 6.31
C GLU A 12 25.29 -0.10 5.32
N ARG A 13 24.51 0.48 4.39
CA ARG A 13 25.08 1.19 3.22
C ARG A 13 25.83 2.48 3.57
N ARG A 14 25.33 3.30 4.51
CA ARG A 14 26.02 4.54 4.94
C ARG A 14 27.31 4.25 5.72
N LYS A 15 27.29 3.24 6.61
CA LYS A 15 28.49 2.78 7.32
C LYS A 15 29.53 2.16 6.37
N LYS A 16 29.08 1.52 5.28
CA LYS A 16 29.94 0.94 4.24
C LYS A 16 30.57 1.94 3.29
N LEU A 17 30.23 3.23 3.35
CA LEU A 17 30.86 4.28 2.54
C LEU A 17 32.01 4.99 3.27
N PHE A 18 32.00 5.03 4.61
CA PHE A 18 33.15 5.50 5.39
C PHE A 18 34.32 4.52 5.22
N GLY A 19 35.45 5.00 4.68
CA GLY A 19 36.66 4.21 4.48
C GLY A 19 36.59 3.15 3.36
N ASN A 20 35.65 3.28 2.42
CA ASN A 20 35.54 2.37 1.28
C ASN A 20 36.51 2.77 0.15
N PRO A 21 37.37 1.87 -0.34
CA PRO A 21 38.30 2.18 -1.43
C PRO A 21 37.64 2.31 -2.81
N ASP A 22 36.45 1.73 -3.00
CA ASP A 22 35.80 1.62 -4.31
C ASP A 22 34.73 2.69 -4.56
N TRP A 23 34.14 3.28 -3.50
CA TRP A 23 33.03 4.23 -3.59
C TRP A 23 33.14 5.34 -2.54
N ASN A 24 33.12 6.60 -3.00
CA ASN A 24 33.14 7.80 -2.16
C ASN A 24 31.84 8.63 -2.33
N GLY A 25 31.69 9.73 -1.60
CA GLY A 25 30.55 10.66 -1.72
C GLY A 25 30.86 12.02 -1.08
N MET A 26 30.19 13.08 -1.53
CA MET A 26 30.25 14.40 -0.89
C MET A 26 29.46 14.39 0.42
N ASP A 27 30.04 14.95 1.48
CA ASP A 27 29.41 15.02 2.80
C ASP A 27 28.77 16.40 3.04
N PHE A 28 29.58 17.47 3.03
CA PHE A 28 29.12 18.85 3.17
C PHE A 28 29.99 19.84 2.39
N VAL A 29 29.46 21.06 2.19
CA VAL A 29 30.14 22.17 1.50
C VAL A 29 30.17 23.38 2.42
N GLU A 30 31.36 23.97 2.54
CA GLU A 30 31.57 25.24 3.22
C GLU A 30 31.76 26.37 2.19
N VAL A 31 31.18 27.53 2.50
CA VAL A 31 31.30 28.75 1.69
C VAL A 31 32.19 29.71 2.44
N ALA A 32 33.30 30.15 1.83
CA ALA A 32 34.21 31.10 2.45
C ALA A 32 33.59 32.51 2.55
N ASP A 33 34.18 33.35 3.42
CA ASP A 33 33.72 34.73 3.66
C ASP A 33 33.72 35.61 2.40
N ASP A 34 34.61 35.32 1.44
CA ASP A 34 34.67 36.00 0.15
C ASP A 34 33.48 35.66 -0.76
N GLN A 35 32.71 34.61 -0.44
CA GLN A 35 31.59 34.04 -1.19
C GLN A 35 31.93 33.64 -2.64
N LEU A 36 33.22 33.56 -2.94
CA LEU A 36 33.78 33.18 -4.24
C LEU A 36 34.53 31.86 -4.13
N SER A 37 34.87 31.42 -2.91
CA SER A 37 35.60 30.19 -2.65
C SER A 37 34.70 29.18 -1.91
N LEU A 38 34.62 27.95 -2.43
CA LEU A 38 33.89 26.83 -1.82
C LEU A 38 34.89 25.73 -1.44
N CYS A 39 34.70 25.12 -0.27
CA CYS A 39 35.49 23.99 0.21
C CYS A 39 34.55 22.79 0.38
N VAL A 40 34.75 21.74 -0.42
CA VAL A 40 33.89 20.54 -0.46
C VAL A 40 34.56 19.37 0.25
N HIS A 41 33.86 18.78 1.23
CA HIS A 41 34.34 17.65 2.01
C HIS A 41 33.69 16.33 1.55
N PHE A 42 34.42 15.22 1.71
CA PHE A 42 34.02 13.88 1.26
C PHE A 42 34.04 12.87 2.42
N PHE A 43 33.29 11.76 2.29
CA PHE A 43 33.31 10.66 3.28
C PHE A 43 34.64 9.89 3.35
N GLY A 44 35.52 10.07 2.36
CA GLY A 44 36.85 9.49 2.24
C GLY A 44 37.82 10.45 1.54
N GLN A 45 38.87 9.95 0.90
CA GLN A 45 39.87 10.81 0.23
C GLN A 45 39.30 11.59 -0.96
N VAL A 46 39.70 12.85 -1.12
CA VAL A 46 39.29 13.70 -2.24
C VAL A 46 39.67 13.04 -3.58
N PRO A 47 38.74 12.86 -4.53
CA PRO A 47 39.03 12.22 -5.81
C PRO A 47 40.11 12.98 -6.61
N GLU A 48 41.14 12.27 -7.07
CA GLU A 48 42.19 12.85 -7.91
C GLU A 48 41.71 13.08 -9.36
N GLY A 49 42.15 14.17 -9.99
CA GLY A 49 41.82 14.47 -11.39
C GLY A 49 40.50 15.22 -11.62
N VAL A 50 39.85 15.72 -10.57
CA VAL A 50 38.69 16.61 -10.68
C VAL A 50 39.17 17.99 -11.16
N GLY A 51 38.78 18.37 -12.38
CA GLY A 51 39.05 19.71 -12.92
C GLY A 51 37.78 20.56 -13.00
N VAL A 52 37.95 21.80 -13.45
CA VAL A 52 36.84 22.76 -13.68
C VAL A 52 35.70 22.17 -14.52
N ARG A 53 36.00 21.29 -15.48
CA ARG A 53 35.01 20.65 -16.36
C ARG A 53 34.10 19.65 -15.65
N ASN A 54 34.50 19.19 -14.46
CA ASN A 54 33.80 18.16 -13.70
C ASN A 54 32.86 18.73 -12.63
N VAL A 55 32.92 20.03 -12.36
CA VAL A 55 32.08 20.69 -11.36
C VAL A 55 30.96 21.43 -12.07
N ARG A 56 29.71 21.19 -11.67
CA ARG A 56 28.56 21.98 -12.11
C ARG A 56 27.79 22.53 -10.93
N ILE A 57 27.43 23.79 -11.02
CA ILE A 57 26.56 24.47 -10.07
C ILE A 57 25.26 24.80 -10.77
N GLU A 58 24.16 24.30 -10.24
CA GLU A 58 22.81 24.50 -10.75
C GLU A 58 21.97 25.25 -9.71
N GLY A 59 21.18 26.23 -10.12
CA GLY A 59 20.30 26.96 -9.20
C GLY A 59 20.34 28.47 -9.38
N GLY A 60 19.78 29.17 -8.40
CA GLY A 60 19.67 30.63 -8.40
C GLY A 60 18.40 31.19 -9.06
N ARG A 61 17.77 32.18 -8.42
CA ARG A 61 16.60 32.87 -8.98
C ARG A 61 16.97 34.14 -9.73
N ARG A 62 17.80 35.00 -9.14
CA ARG A 62 18.26 36.27 -9.72
C ARG A 62 19.64 36.13 -10.37
N ILE A 63 20.55 35.37 -9.74
CA ILE A 63 21.89 35.11 -10.27
C ILE A 63 21.98 33.64 -10.68
N ARG A 64 22.07 33.40 -11.98
CA ARG A 64 22.17 32.07 -12.60
C ARG A 64 23.50 31.92 -13.34
N ASP A 65 23.81 30.68 -13.72
CA ASP A 65 24.96 30.32 -14.56
C ASP A 65 26.33 30.68 -13.97
N ILE A 66 26.48 30.47 -12.66
CA ILE A 66 27.76 30.64 -11.95
C ILE A 66 28.79 29.67 -12.55
N GLN A 67 29.93 30.20 -12.97
CA GLN A 67 31.01 29.43 -13.59
C GLN A 67 32.11 29.15 -12.57
N VAL A 68 32.67 27.95 -12.67
CA VAL A 68 33.87 27.58 -11.90
C VAL A 68 35.09 28.06 -12.67
N VAL A 69 35.94 28.85 -12.00
CA VAL A 69 37.15 29.45 -12.56
C VAL A 69 38.35 28.56 -12.28
N ASN A 70 38.46 28.03 -11.07
CA ASN A 70 39.58 27.19 -10.65
C ASN A 70 39.10 26.07 -9.74
N VAL A 71 39.80 24.93 -9.78
CA VAL A 71 39.60 23.80 -8.88
C VAL A 71 40.97 23.30 -8.46
N GLU A 72 41.24 23.36 -7.16
CA GLU A 72 42.49 22.92 -6.55
C GLU A 72 42.19 21.97 -5.39
N ILE A 73 43.01 20.94 -5.25
CA ILE A 73 42.91 20.03 -4.10
C ILE A 73 43.80 20.63 -3.02
N ASP A 74 43.18 21.16 -1.96
CA ASP A 74 43.92 21.62 -0.80
C ASP A 74 44.11 20.44 0.16
N ARG A 75 45.34 19.93 0.22
CA ARG A 75 45.71 18.85 1.14
C ARG A 75 46.23 19.51 2.40
N ALA A 76 45.48 19.37 3.49
CA ALA A 76 45.88 19.99 4.73
C ALA A 76 47.22 19.40 5.20
N ASN A 77 48.19 20.25 5.50
CA ASN A 77 49.49 19.82 6.03
C ASN A 77 49.41 19.38 7.51
N ASP A 78 48.26 19.59 8.15
CA ASP A 78 47.97 19.24 9.53
C ASP A 78 47.05 18.00 9.58
N PRO A 79 47.43 16.91 10.28
CA PRO A 79 46.60 15.72 10.41
C PRO A 79 45.27 15.92 11.15
N GLU A 80 45.02 17.09 11.76
CA GLU A 80 43.74 17.43 12.40
C GLU A 80 42.72 18.12 11.44
N LEU A 81 43.12 18.49 10.23
CA LEU A 81 42.26 19.15 9.24
C LEU A 81 41.93 18.20 8.08
N ASP A 82 40.66 18.12 7.70
CA ASP A 82 40.21 17.27 6.58
C ASP A 82 40.60 17.90 5.24
N ASP A 83 41.10 17.07 4.31
CA ASP A 83 41.34 17.47 2.92
C ASP A 83 40.03 17.98 2.29
N CYS A 84 40.10 19.10 1.57
CA CYS A 84 38.94 19.61 0.84
C CYS A 84 39.26 19.96 -0.60
N LEU A 85 38.23 19.87 -1.44
CA LEU A 85 38.29 20.33 -2.82
C LEU A 85 37.95 21.82 -2.84
N HIS A 86 38.94 22.66 -3.09
CA HIS A 86 38.79 24.10 -3.16
C HIS A 86 38.35 24.53 -4.57
N ILE A 87 37.20 25.18 -4.65
CA ILE A 87 36.54 25.58 -5.90
C ILE A 87 36.36 27.10 -5.90
N THR A 88 36.99 27.78 -6.86
CA THR A 88 36.86 29.23 -7.04
C THR A 88 35.83 29.54 -8.12
N LEU A 89 34.90 30.43 -7.81
CA LEU A 89 33.78 30.84 -8.66
C LEU A 89 34.02 32.20 -9.33
N ASP A 90 33.34 32.45 -10.43
CA ASP A 90 33.41 33.74 -11.16
C ASP A 90 32.60 34.85 -10.47
N ARG A 91 31.53 34.49 -9.75
CA ARG A 91 30.63 35.42 -9.04
C ARG A 91 29.96 34.75 -7.84
N PHE A 92 29.57 35.56 -6.86
CA PHE A 92 28.77 35.12 -5.72
C PHE A 92 27.27 35.01 -6.08
N GLY A 93 26.54 34.12 -5.40
CA GLY A 93 25.11 33.90 -5.61
C GLY A 93 24.18 34.80 -4.78
N ASP A 94 22.87 34.61 -4.95
CA ASP A 94 21.82 35.28 -4.18
C ASP A 94 21.37 34.47 -2.94
N PHE A 95 20.24 34.81 -2.33
CA PHE A 95 19.65 34.09 -1.18
C PHE A 95 18.98 32.75 -1.54
N SER A 96 19.11 32.27 -2.78
CA SER A 96 18.54 30.99 -3.22
C SER A 96 19.47 29.84 -2.87
N THR A 97 18.91 28.64 -2.80
CA THR A 97 19.68 27.38 -2.71
C THR A 97 20.29 27.06 -4.08
N TYR A 98 21.56 26.69 -4.07
CA TYR A 98 22.34 26.23 -5.21
C TYR A 98 22.73 24.76 -5.00
N ARG A 99 22.83 23.98 -6.07
CA ARG A 99 23.20 22.57 -6.05
C ARG A 99 24.53 22.38 -6.77
N LEU A 100 25.52 21.86 -6.07
CA LEU A 100 26.83 21.49 -6.60
C LEU A 100 26.84 20.00 -6.94
N CYS A 101 27.20 19.65 -8.16
CA CYS A 101 27.29 18.26 -8.65
C CYS A 101 28.65 17.98 -9.29
N LEU A 102 29.19 16.78 -9.05
CA LEU A 102 30.38 16.27 -9.72
C LEU A 102 30.01 15.34 -10.87
N VAL A 103 30.36 15.76 -12.09
CA VAL A 103 29.95 15.11 -13.34
C VAL A 103 31.14 14.79 -14.24
N GLU A 104 30.94 13.81 -15.12
CA GLU A 104 31.81 13.56 -16.26
C GLU A 104 31.00 13.66 -17.55
N SER A 105 31.61 14.27 -18.58
CA SER A 105 31.00 14.40 -19.89
C SER A 105 31.13 13.09 -20.67
N VAL A 106 30.01 12.49 -21.05
CA VAL A 106 30.00 11.32 -21.93
C VAL A 106 29.55 11.74 -23.31
N THR A 107 30.37 11.42 -24.31
CA THR A 107 29.97 11.58 -25.72
C THR A 107 29.15 10.36 -26.10
N ILE A 108 27.83 10.53 -26.27
CA ILE A 108 26.95 9.46 -26.73
C ILE A 108 26.95 9.49 -28.27
N THR A 109 27.60 8.52 -28.90
CA THR A 109 27.40 8.24 -30.32
C THR A 109 26.10 7.46 -30.50
N ARG A 110 25.05 8.09 -31.02
CA ARG A 110 23.86 7.38 -31.51
C ARG A 110 24.20 6.70 -32.83
N GLU A 111 24.26 5.36 -32.84
CA GLU A 111 24.20 4.59 -34.09
C GLU A 111 22.79 4.66 -34.65
N GLN A 112 22.52 5.69 -35.47
CA GLN A 112 21.62 5.67 -36.63
C GLN A 112 21.51 7.09 -37.24
N GLY A 113 22.10 7.25 -38.43
CA GLY A 113 21.61 8.16 -39.47
C GLY A 113 21.94 9.66 -39.39
N GLU A 114 21.98 10.29 -38.22
CA GLU A 114 22.26 11.74 -38.10
C GLU A 114 23.10 12.02 -36.83
N ALA A 115 24.29 12.59 -37.02
CA ALA A 115 25.21 12.89 -35.92
C ALA A 115 24.77 14.14 -35.14
N THR A 116 23.83 13.97 -34.21
CA THR A 116 23.59 14.95 -33.14
C THR A 116 24.48 14.62 -31.94
N ILE A 117 25.48 15.46 -31.67
CA ILE A 117 26.33 15.35 -30.47
C ILE A 117 25.52 15.88 -29.28
N GLU A 118 24.86 14.98 -28.52
CA GLU A 118 24.27 15.32 -27.23
C GLU A 118 25.27 15.01 -26.11
N ALA A 119 25.78 16.05 -25.43
CA ALA A 119 26.65 15.89 -24.27
C ALA A 119 25.79 15.53 -23.05
N ALA A 120 25.67 14.23 -22.77
CA ALA A 120 25.05 13.74 -21.55
C ALA A 120 26.07 13.74 -20.40
N HIS A 121 25.62 14.18 -19.23
CA HIS A 121 26.45 14.23 -18.02
C HIS A 121 26.04 13.07 -17.12
N ARG A 122 26.99 12.23 -16.72
CA ARG A 122 26.79 11.20 -15.69
C ARG A 122 27.55 11.57 -14.40
N PRO A 123 27.11 11.11 -13.22
CA PRO A 123 27.89 11.27 -11.99
C PRO A 123 29.31 10.75 -12.19
N LEU A 124 30.30 11.45 -11.63
CA LEU A 124 31.71 11.04 -11.74
C LEU A 124 31.90 9.59 -11.26
N SER A 125 32.55 8.76 -12.08
CA SER A 125 32.88 7.37 -11.73
C SER A 125 33.65 7.30 -10.40
N GLY A 126 33.19 6.46 -9.47
CA GLY A 126 33.77 6.33 -8.13
C GLY A 126 33.00 7.06 -7.03
N LEU A 127 31.99 7.87 -7.36
CA LEU A 127 31.04 8.44 -6.39
C LEU A 127 29.74 7.63 -6.33
N ASP A 128 29.20 7.41 -5.12
CA ASP A 128 27.85 6.86 -4.97
C ASP A 128 26.85 7.85 -5.61
N PRO A 129 25.99 7.41 -6.55
CA PRO A 129 25.05 8.29 -7.23
C PRO A 129 24.18 9.13 -6.28
N ARG A 130 23.91 8.66 -5.07
CA ARG A 130 23.11 9.39 -4.06
C ARG A 130 23.87 10.54 -3.39
N TYR A 131 25.19 10.51 -3.37
CA TYR A 131 26.06 11.52 -2.74
C TYR A 131 26.93 12.25 -3.78
N SER A 132 26.45 12.32 -5.02
CA SER A 132 27.13 12.96 -6.16
C SER A 132 26.75 14.44 -6.37
N CYS A 133 25.72 14.90 -5.65
CA CYS A 133 25.27 16.29 -5.63
C CYS A 133 24.97 16.73 -4.20
N ILE A 134 25.17 18.00 -3.90
CA ILE A 134 24.88 18.61 -2.60
C ILE A 134 24.34 20.04 -2.74
N ASP A 135 23.40 20.40 -1.88
CA ASP A 135 22.75 21.70 -1.88
C ASP A 135 23.42 22.64 -0.85
N PHE A 136 23.69 23.90 -1.23
CA PHE A 136 24.31 24.93 -0.40
C PHE A 136 23.71 26.32 -0.66
N SER A 137 23.98 27.31 0.21
CA SER A 137 23.50 28.69 0.10
C SER A 137 24.63 29.68 0.39
N PHE A 138 24.69 30.81 -0.35
CA PHE A 138 25.73 31.82 -0.19
C PHE A 138 25.51 32.79 0.99
N LYS A 139 24.27 32.91 1.48
CA LYS A 139 23.88 33.94 2.45
C LYS A 139 23.36 33.32 3.75
N VAL A 140 24.23 32.56 4.43
CA VAL A 140 23.88 31.88 5.69
C VAL A 140 23.85 32.85 6.89
N ASP A 141 24.51 34.03 6.80
CA ASP A 141 24.69 34.96 7.94
C ASP A 141 24.30 36.45 7.70
N CYS A 142 23.36 36.78 6.79
CA CYS A 142 22.96 38.19 6.59
C CYS A 142 21.65 38.59 7.34
N PRO A 143 21.69 39.49 8.34
CA PRO A 143 20.51 40.22 8.81
C PRO A 143 20.09 41.31 7.80
N SER A 144 18.81 41.44 7.48
CA SER A 144 18.32 42.43 6.50
C SER A 144 17.70 43.67 7.16
N ASP A 145 18.31 44.85 6.94
CA ASP A 145 17.90 46.16 7.46
C ASP A 145 17.23 47.06 6.39
N LEU A 146 16.09 46.66 5.81
CA LEU A 146 15.39 47.50 4.81
C LEU A 146 14.05 48.01 5.34
N ASP A 147 14.07 49.18 5.98
CA ASP A 147 12.92 49.96 6.43
C ASP A 147 12.82 51.27 5.63
N CYS A 148 11.84 51.38 4.73
CA CYS A 148 11.58 52.59 3.96
C CYS A 148 10.16 53.07 4.25
N LYS A 149 10.06 54.21 4.94
CA LYS A 149 8.80 54.85 5.38
C LYS A 149 8.14 55.59 4.22
N THR A 150 7.03 55.06 3.72
CA THR A 150 6.22 55.67 2.65
C THR A 150 5.42 56.87 3.16
N GLN A 151 5.44 57.98 2.42
CA GLN A 151 4.70 59.21 2.71
C GLN A 151 3.18 59.01 2.52
N ARG A 152 2.37 59.53 3.46
CA ARG A 152 0.89 59.44 3.43
C ARG A 152 0.27 60.67 2.79
N GLU A 153 -0.50 60.48 1.72
CA GLU A 153 -1.47 61.46 1.21
C GLU A 153 -2.78 61.38 1.99
N CYS A 154 -3.46 62.52 2.18
CA CYS A 154 -4.73 62.60 2.91
C CYS A 154 -5.92 62.16 2.01
N PRO A 155 -6.74 61.18 2.43
CA PRO A 155 -7.90 60.73 1.66
C PRO A 155 -9.11 61.69 1.82
N PRO A 156 -10.02 61.70 0.83
CA PRO A 156 -11.23 62.54 0.84
C PRO A 156 -12.20 62.15 1.96
N GLU A 157 -13.07 63.10 2.34
CA GLU A 157 -14.04 62.95 3.42
C GLU A 157 -15.12 61.92 3.04
N VAL A 158 -15.30 60.92 3.91
CA VAL A 158 -16.20 59.77 3.69
C VAL A 158 -17.47 59.98 4.50
N PHE A 159 -18.64 59.97 3.84
CA PHE A 159 -19.92 59.91 4.53
C PHE A 159 -20.04 58.57 5.28
N PRO A 160 -20.56 58.54 6.52
CA PRO A 160 -20.74 57.29 7.23
C PRO A 160 -21.74 56.43 6.47
N ALA A 161 -21.24 55.40 5.81
CA ALA A 161 -22.06 54.31 5.31
C ALA A 161 -22.65 53.57 6.52
N PRO A 162 -23.89 53.04 6.42
CA PRO A 162 -24.40 52.19 7.48
C PRO A 162 -23.46 51.02 7.67
N GLU A 163 -23.18 50.68 8.93
CA GLU A 163 -22.42 49.48 9.26
C GLU A 163 -23.27 48.27 8.90
N ILE A 164 -23.02 47.68 7.73
CA ILE A 164 -23.67 46.44 7.33
C ILE A 164 -22.95 45.32 8.09
N ASN A 165 -23.60 44.80 9.13
CA ASN A 165 -23.11 43.62 9.82
C ASN A 165 -23.33 42.37 8.94
N TYR A 166 -22.31 42.00 8.18
CA TYR A 166 -22.33 40.81 7.31
C TYR A 166 -22.40 39.48 8.08
N LEU A 167 -22.23 39.50 9.40
CA LEU A 167 -22.39 38.33 10.26
C LEU A 167 -23.82 38.22 10.83
N ALA A 168 -24.68 39.21 10.57
CA ALA A 168 -26.09 39.13 10.95
C ALA A 168 -26.75 37.97 10.21
N LYS A 169 -27.19 36.98 10.98
CA LYS A 169 -27.75 35.72 10.47
C LYS A 169 -28.98 35.24 11.22
N ASP A 170 -29.33 35.92 12.31
CA ASP A 170 -30.46 35.57 13.17
C ASP A 170 -31.51 36.69 13.20
N TYR A 171 -32.70 36.38 13.70
CA TYR A 171 -33.81 37.32 13.78
C TYR A 171 -33.43 38.64 14.48
N ALA A 172 -32.73 38.58 15.61
CA ALA A 172 -32.41 39.77 16.40
C ALA A 172 -31.45 40.70 15.66
N SER A 173 -30.41 40.13 15.05
CA SER A 173 -29.43 40.86 14.25
C SER A 173 -30.02 41.42 12.96
N PHE A 174 -30.92 40.70 12.27
CA PHE A 174 -31.64 41.24 11.11
C PHE A 174 -32.58 42.38 11.49
N ARG A 175 -33.35 42.23 12.57
CA ARG A 175 -34.23 43.29 13.09
C ARG A 175 -33.44 44.56 13.39
N GLN A 176 -32.30 44.42 14.07
CA GLN A 176 -31.43 45.54 14.39
C GLN A 176 -30.84 46.19 13.13
N LEU A 177 -30.33 45.39 12.18
CA LEU A 177 -29.78 45.89 10.92
C LEU A 177 -30.81 46.71 10.12
N ILE A 178 -32.06 46.25 10.07
CA ILE A 178 -33.13 46.96 9.37
C ILE A 178 -33.48 48.28 10.10
N LEU A 179 -33.55 48.28 11.43
CA LEU A 179 -33.82 49.50 12.21
C LEU A 179 -32.68 50.52 12.07
N ASP A 180 -31.43 50.08 12.14
CA ASP A 180 -30.24 50.93 11.97
C ASP A 180 -30.22 51.55 10.57
N ARG A 181 -30.62 50.78 9.55
CA ARG A 181 -30.77 51.30 8.18
C ARG A 181 -31.88 52.34 8.09
N LEU A 182 -33.04 52.07 8.69
CA LEU A 182 -34.19 52.99 8.69
C LEU A 182 -33.86 54.32 9.37
N ALA A 183 -33.09 54.31 10.46
CA ALA A 183 -32.65 55.52 11.14
C ALA A 183 -31.84 56.47 10.25
N VAL A 184 -31.10 55.94 9.28
CA VAL A 184 -30.33 56.73 8.30
C VAL A 184 -31.18 57.16 7.11
N THR A 185 -32.04 56.27 6.58
CA THR A 185 -32.82 56.56 5.37
C THR A 185 -34.08 57.39 5.64
N MET A 186 -34.64 57.32 6.85
CA MET A 186 -35.89 57.98 7.24
C MET A 186 -35.75 58.55 8.66
N PRO A 187 -34.89 59.57 8.88
CA PRO A 187 -34.58 60.08 10.21
C PRO A 187 -35.78 60.70 10.96
N ASP A 188 -36.83 61.10 10.24
CA ASP A 188 -38.07 61.62 10.82
C ASP A 188 -38.94 60.51 11.46
N TRP A 189 -38.72 59.26 11.09
CA TRP A 189 -39.42 58.12 11.69
C TRP A 189 -38.69 57.65 12.94
N GLN A 190 -39.22 58.03 14.11
CA GLN A 190 -38.62 57.77 15.43
C GLN A 190 -39.41 56.74 16.28
N GLU A 191 -40.36 56.05 15.66
CA GLU A 191 -41.27 55.15 16.35
C GLU A 191 -40.55 53.89 16.87
N ARG A 192 -40.86 53.49 18.11
CA ARG A 192 -40.25 52.34 18.81
C ARG A 192 -41.27 51.48 19.55
N HIS A 193 -42.54 51.84 19.49
CA HIS A 193 -43.60 51.09 20.15
C HIS A 193 -43.89 49.77 19.44
N ILE A 194 -44.03 48.69 20.22
CA ILE A 194 -44.36 47.35 19.72
C ILE A 194 -45.64 47.33 18.84
N PRO A 195 -46.74 48.05 19.18
CA PRO A 195 -47.94 48.05 18.32
C PRO A 195 -47.81 48.89 17.04
N ASP A 196 -46.64 49.45 16.72
CA ASP A 196 -46.44 50.17 15.47
C ASP A 196 -46.40 49.23 14.26
N ILE A 197 -46.99 49.67 13.15
CA ILE A 197 -47.06 48.90 11.92
C ILE A 197 -45.70 48.83 11.22
N GLY A 198 -44.89 49.89 11.32
CA GLY A 198 -43.52 49.92 10.80
C GLY A 198 -42.64 48.91 11.54
N VAL A 199 -42.70 48.91 12.88
CA VAL A 199 -42.02 47.90 13.72
C VAL A 199 -42.48 46.47 13.36
N THR A 200 -43.78 46.24 13.19
CA THR A 200 -44.31 44.93 12.79
C THR A 200 -43.76 44.46 11.43
N LEU A 201 -43.67 45.35 10.44
CA LEU A 201 -43.09 45.01 9.14
C LEU A 201 -41.60 44.64 9.25
N VAL A 202 -40.85 45.37 10.07
CA VAL A 202 -39.44 45.08 10.32
C VAL A 202 -39.28 43.68 10.93
N GLU A 203 -40.13 43.33 11.89
CA GLU A 203 -40.11 42.02 12.54
C GLU A 203 -40.47 40.89 11.57
N LEU A 204 -41.46 41.09 10.69
CA LEU A 204 -41.80 40.11 9.66
C LEU A 204 -40.65 39.88 8.67
N LEU A 205 -39.98 40.96 8.24
CA LEU A 205 -38.81 40.86 7.36
C LEU A 205 -37.64 40.17 8.05
N ALA A 206 -37.39 40.47 9.33
CA ALA A 206 -36.35 39.82 10.11
C ALA A 206 -36.62 38.31 10.28
N TYR A 207 -37.88 37.92 10.50
CA TYR A 207 -38.28 36.51 10.58
C TYR A 207 -38.06 35.77 9.26
N ALA A 208 -38.46 36.38 8.13
CA ALA A 208 -38.22 35.81 6.81
C ALA A 208 -36.71 35.69 6.52
N GLY A 209 -35.92 36.69 6.92
CA GLY A 209 -34.47 36.70 6.79
C GLY A 209 -33.80 35.56 7.55
N ASP A 210 -34.19 35.34 8.81
CA ASP A 210 -33.68 34.24 9.66
C ASP A 210 -33.96 32.87 9.03
N HIS A 211 -35.20 32.63 8.60
CA HIS A 211 -35.57 31.36 7.96
C HIS A 211 -34.79 31.10 6.65
N LEU A 212 -34.59 32.14 5.84
CA LEU A 212 -33.81 32.03 4.60
C LEU A 212 -32.31 31.81 4.89
N SER A 213 -31.76 32.50 5.88
CA SER A 213 -30.38 32.35 6.35
C SER A 213 -30.10 30.91 6.78
N TYR A 214 -30.99 30.32 7.60
CA TYR A 214 -30.91 28.92 7.99
C TYR A 214 -30.95 27.96 6.80
N TYR A 215 -31.86 28.19 5.84
CA TYR A 215 -31.98 27.36 4.66
C TYR A 215 -30.72 27.42 3.78
N GLN A 216 -30.12 28.60 3.61
CA GLN A 216 -28.88 28.77 2.87
C GLN A 216 -27.73 27.99 3.52
N ASP A 217 -27.58 28.07 4.84
CA ASP A 217 -26.54 27.34 5.56
C ASP A 217 -26.73 25.82 5.47
N ALA A 218 -27.99 25.34 5.56
CA ALA A 218 -28.30 23.93 5.39
C ALA A 218 -27.95 23.40 3.97
N VAL A 219 -28.27 24.17 2.93
CA VAL A 219 -27.93 23.80 1.54
C VAL A 219 -26.43 23.89 1.29
N ALA A 220 -25.76 24.93 1.78
CA ALA A 220 -24.32 25.11 1.65
C ALA A 220 -23.53 23.99 2.35
N THR A 221 -24.03 23.53 3.51
CA THR A 221 -23.46 22.37 4.22
C THR A 221 -23.49 21.13 3.34
N GLU A 222 -24.55 20.90 2.56
CA GLU A 222 -24.66 19.74 1.67
C GLU A 222 -23.90 19.86 0.36
N ALA A 223 -23.41 21.07 0.00
CA ALA A 223 -22.79 21.36 -1.29
C ALA A 223 -21.32 20.90 -1.40
N TYR A 224 -20.68 20.56 -0.29
CA TYR A 224 -19.29 20.10 -0.26
C TYR A 224 -19.18 18.75 0.44
N LEU A 225 -18.26 17.90 -0.05
CA LEU A 225 -18.11 16.53 0.46
C LEU A 225 -17.75 16.48 1.95
N ASP A 226 -16.91 17.40 2.41
CA ASP A 226 -16.42 17.45 3.80
C ASP A 226 -17.49 17.90 4.80
N THR A 227 -18.43 18.73 4.34
CA THR A 227 -19.50 19.29 5.18
C THR A 227 -20.83 18.54 5.06
N ALA A 228 -21.04 17.79 3.97
CA ALA A 228 -22.32 17.14 3.69
C ALA A 228 -22.68 16.10 4.76
N ARG A 229 -23.91 16.19 5.28
CA ARG A 229 -24.40 15.28 6.34
C ARG A 229 -25.28 14.19 5.77
N GLN A 230 -25.94 14.43 4.63
CA GLN A 230 -26.79 13.42 4.02
C GLN A 230 -25.98 12.48 3.12
N ARG A 231 -26.17 11.17 3.34
CA ARG A 231 -25.54 10.13 2.52
C ARG A 231 -25.87 10.27 1.03
N ILE A 232 -27.06 10.76 0.69
CA ILE A 232 -27.48 10.98 -0.70
C ILE A 232 -26.61 12.09 -1.35
N SER A 233 -26.36 13.19 -0.64
CA SER A 233 -25.48 14.27 -1.10
C SER A 233 -24.07 13.75 -1.31
N VAL A 234 -23.49 13.08 -0.32
CA VAL A 234 -22.16 12.46 -0.40
C VAL A 234 -22.05 11.51 -1.60
N ARG A 235 -23.04 10.66 -1.82
CA ARG A 235 -23.07 9.74 -2.98
C ARG A 235 -23.09 10.49 -4.31
N ARG A 236 -23.83 11.59 -4.42
CA ARG A 236 -23.87 12.42 -5.63
C ARG A 236 -22.52 13.09 -5.91
N HIS A 237 -21.85 13.61 -4.88
CA HIS A 237 -20.50 14.18 -5.00
C HIS A 237 -19.47 13.12 -5.40
N ALA A 238 -19.46 11.97 -4.73
CA ALA A 238 -18.60 10.84 -5.04
C ALA A 238 -18.72 10.38 -6.50
N ARG A 239 -19.95 10.38 -7.04
CA ARG A 239 -20.19 10.01 -8.44
C ARG A 239 -19.48 10.93 -9.45
N LEU A 240 -19.27 12.21 -9.12
CA LEU A 240 -18.58 13.16 -10.01
C LEU A 240 -17.11 12.80 -10.23
N VAL A 241 -16.46 12.20 -9.22
CA VAL A 241 -15.07 11.72 -9.29
C VAL A 241 -14.96 10.25 -9.71
N GLY A 242 -16.07 9.66 -10.17
CA GLY A 242 -16.12 8.24 -10.56
C GLY A 242 -16.14 7.25 -9.40
N TYR A 243 -16.24 7.71 -8.15
CA TYR A 243 -16.32 6.84 -6.99
C TYR A 243 -17.75 6.36 -6.75
N ARG A 244 -17.96 5.04 -6.82
CA ARG A 244 -19.24 4.41 -6.49
C ARG A 244 -19.24 3.99 -5.02
N MET A 245 -20.00 4.71 -4.19
CA MET A 245 -20.21 4.33 -2.80
C MET A 245 -20.94 2.97 -2.72
N HIS A 246 -20.41 2.02 -1.94
CA HIS A 246 -21.04 0.72 -1.73
C HIS A 246 -22.29 0.84 -0.83
N GLU A 247 -23.28 -0.03 -1.03
CA GLU A 247 -24.50 -0.11 -0.21
C GLU A 247 -24.39 -1.09 0.98
N GLY A 248 -23.19 -1.61 1.21
CA GLY A 248 -22.94 -2.72 2.12
C GLY A 248 -22.55 -3.97 1.34
N ASN A 249 -21.72 -4.81 1.94
CA ASN A 249 -21.32 -6.09 1.37
C ASN A 249 -21.91 -7.21 2.22
N ASN A 250 -22.47 -8.23 1.57
CA ASN A 250 -22.87 -9.46 2.27
C ASN A 250 -21.63 -10.11 2.88
N ALA A 251 -21.79 -10.73 4.05
CA ALA A 251 -20.74 -11.53 4.65
C ALA A 251 -20.32 -12.65 3.70
N ARG A 252 -19.02 -12.91 3.62
CA ARG A 252 -18.44 -13.98 2.81
C ARG A 252 -17.44 -14.74 3.66
N ALA A 253 -17.45 -16.06 3.53
CA ALA A 253 -16.52 -16.94 4.23
C ALA A 253 -16.07 -18.05 3.27
N TRP A 254 -14.85 -18.54 3.49
CA TRP A 254 -14.39 -19.78 2.86
C TRP A 254 -14.89 -20.96 3.67
N VAL A 255 -15.46 -21.96 2.99
CA VAL A 255 -15.98 -23.19 3.60
C VAL A 255 -15.32 -24.38 2.91
N THR A 256 -14.79 -25.31 3.70
CA THR A 256 -14.31 -26.61 3.23
C THR A 256 -15.34 -27.67 3.54
N VAL A 257 -15.73 -28.43 2.52
CA VAL A 257 -16.66 -29.57 2.67
C VAL A 257 -15.86 -30.84 2.71
N TRP A 258 -15.91 -31.54 3.84
CA TRP A 258 -15.22 -32.79 4.05
C TRP A 258 -16.11 -33.98 3.68
N THR A 259 -15.61 -34.91 2.86
CA THR A 259 -16.35 -36.11 2.43
C THR A 259 -15.49 -37.36 2.55
N LYS A 260 -16.10 -38.47 3.00
CA LYS A 260 -15.44 -39.80 3.04
C LYS A 260 -15.32 -40.46 1.68
N THR A 261 -16.25 -40.11 0.79
CA THR A 261 -16.38 -40.70 -0.54
C THR A 261 -16.63 -39.58 -1.53
N ASP A 262 -16.30 -39.84 -2.79
CA ASP A 262 -16.62 -38.92 -3.87
C ASP A 262 -18.13 -38.77 -3.99
N LEU A 263 -18.60 -37.53 -4.06
CA LEU A 263 -20.01 -37.23 -4.29
C LEU A 263 -20.27 -36.99 -5.77
N SER A 264 -21.45 -37.35 -6.23
CA SER A 264 -21.95 -36.93 -7.54
C SER A 264 -21.92 -35.40 -7.64
N PRO A 265 -21.59 -34.82 -8.81
CA PRO A 265 -21.56 -33.37 -8.97
C PRO A 265 -22.89 -32.71 -8.59
N LEU A 266 -22.84 -31.68 -7.74
CA LEU A 266 -24.01 -30.95 -7.25
C LEU A 266 -24.05 -29.56 -7.86
N LYS A 267 -25.23 -29.06 -8.24
CA LYS A 267 -25.34 -27.68 -8.70
C LYS A 267 -25.35 -26.73 -7.50
N PRO A 268 -24.74 -25.54 -7.62
CA PRO A 268 -24.75 -24.50 -6.57
C PRO A 268 -26.15 -24.15 -6.03
N GLY A 269 -27.20 -24.23 -6.86
CA GLY A 269 -28.59 -23.98 -6.44
C GLY A 269 -29.27 -25.13 -5.70
N ASP A 270 -28.66 -26.32 -5.66
CA ASP A 270 -29.24 -27.50 -5.02
C ASP A 270 -28.92 -27.57 -3.51
N PHE A 271 -28.00 -26.74 -3.02
CA PHE A 271 -27.57 -26.76 -1.62
C PHE A 271 -27.17 -25.37 -1.12
N TYR A 272 -27.21 -25.20 0.19
CA TYR A 272 -26.74 -24.01 0.89
C TYR A 272 -26.11 -24.42 2.21
N PHE A 273 -25.32 -23.52 2.79
CA PHE A 273 -24.70 -23.71 4.09
C PHE A 273 -25.46 -22.92 5.15
N ILE A 274 -25.49 -23.45 6.36
CA ILE A 274 -26.10 -22.80 7.52
C ILE A 274 -25.14 -22.82 8.70
N THR A 275 -25.22 -21.79 9.55
CA THR A 275 -24.55 -21.83 10.84
C THR A 275 -25.19 -22.89 11.73
N GLY A 276 -24.37 -23.63 12.49
CA GLY A 276 -24.86 -24.63 13.42
C GLY A 276 -25.66 -24.02 14.58
N PHE A 277 -26.69 -24.74 15.03
CA PHE A 277 -27.50 -24.40 16.20
C PHE A 277 -27.86 -25.68 16.98
N ALA A 278 -28.20 -25.55 18.27
CA ALA A 278 -28.28 -26.69 19.19
C ALA A 278 -29.29 -27.79 18.81
N ASP A 279 -30.41 -27.43 18.18
CA ASP A 279 -31.53 -28.35 17.91
C ASP A 279 -31.52 -28.93 16.48
N ILE A 280 -30.40 -28.84 15.78
CA ILE A 280 -30.30 -29.24 14.37
C ILE A 280 -30.31 -30.77 14.22
N LYS A 281 -31.26 -31.29 13.44
CA LYS A 281 -31.34 -32.72 13.11
C LYS A 281 -30.60 -32.99 11.81
N THR A 282 -29.48 -33.71 11.88
CA THR A 282 -28.63 -34.04 10.71
C THR A 282 -28.80 -35.49 10.27
N ALA A 283 -28.95 -35.75 8.98
CA ALA A 283 -28.77 -37.06 8.36
C ALA A 283 -27.34 -37.20 7.81
N SER A 284 -26.67 -38.34 8.00
CA SER A 284 -25.28 -38.57 7.57
C SER A 284 -24.27 -37.56 8.12
N GLY A 285 -24.21 -37.44 9.44
CA GLY A 285 -23.14 -36.75 10.16
C GLY A 285 -23.29 -35.23 10.22
N ASN A 286 -23.69 -34.56 9.13
CA ASN A 286 -23.85 -33.10 9.06
C ASN A 286 -24.79 -32.57 7.94
N ILE A 287 -25.44 -33.42 7.14
CA ILE A 287 -26.33 -32.95 6.06
C ILE A 287 -27.74 -32.74 6.64
N VAL A 288 -28.31 -31.56 6.42
CA VAL A 288 -29.66 -31.21 6.86
C VAL A 288 -30.54 -31.06 5.64
N ARG A 289 -31.71 -31.70 5.63
CA ARG A 289 -32.67 -31.54 4.53
C ARG A 289 -33.50 -30.29 4.78
N ALA A 290 -33.89 -29.59 3.72
CA ALA A 290 -34.70 -28.38 3.84
C ALA A 290 -36.00 -28.60 4.64
N VAL A 291 -36.63 -29.78 4.50
CA VAL A 291 -37.84 -30.16 5.27
C VAL A 291 -37.62 -30.18 6.78
N ASP A 292 -36.40 -30.46 7.24
CA ASP A 292 -36.06 -30.51 8.66
C ASP A 292 -35.87 -29.09 9.24
N LEU A 293 -35.79 -28.05 8.38
CA LEU A 293 -35.65 -26.64 8.76
C LEU A 293 -36.97 -25.84 8.68
N GLU A 294 -38.03 -26.38 8.08
CA GLU A 294 -39.33 -25.67 7.92
C GLU A 294 -39.94 -25.20 9.25
N GLN A 295 -39.64 -25.91 10.35
CA GLN A 295 -40.14 -25.62 11.69
C GLN A 295 -39.14 -24.81 12.55
N VAL A 296 -37.99 -24.43 11.99
CA VAL A 296 -36.95 -23.68 12.70
C VAL A 296 -37.10 -22.19 12.39
N PRO A 297 -37.23 -21.32 13.41
CA PRO A 297 -37.28 -19.88 13.19
C PRO A 297 -36.03 -19.34 12.47
N ALA A 298 -36.24 -18.40 11.53
CA ALA A 298 -35.19 -17.87 10.66
C ALA A 298 -34.12 -17.04 11.39
N ASP A 299 -34.37 -16.61 12.63
CA ASP A 299 -33.40 -15.90 13.48
C ASP A 299 -32.41 -16.82 14.19
N ARG A 300 -32.55 -18.15 14.03
CA ARG A 300 -31.69 -19.14 14.69
C ARG A 300 -30.43 -19.51 13.91
N TYR A 301 -30.39 -19.20 12.62
CA TYR A 301 -29.26 -19.53 11.76
C TYR A 301 -29.12 -18.53 10.62
N GLU A 302 -27.88 -18.33 10.18
CA GLU A 302 -27.56 -17.55 8.97
C GLU A 302 -27.40 -18.51 7.78
N VAL A 303 -27.87 -18.08 6.61
CA VAL A 303 -27.77 -18.85 5.36
C VAL A 303 -26.64 -18.28 4.50
N PHE A 304 -25.78 -19.16 4.01
CA PHE A 304 -24.71 -18.85 3.07
C PHE A 304 -24.90 -19.65 1.79
N GLU A 305 -25.03 -18.94 0.68
CA GLU A 305 -25.12 -19.55 -0.65
C GLU A 305 -23.72 -19.69 -1.28
N PRO A 306 -23.48 -20.74 -2.09
CA PRO A 306 -22.22 -20.88 -2.80
C PRO A 306 -21.99 -19.71 -3.78
N LEU A 307 -20.89 -18.98 -3.60
CA LEU A 307 -20.49 -17.90 -4.50
C LEU A 307 -19.71 -18.45 -5.70
N VAL A 308 -20.40 -18.66 -6.82
CA VAL A 308 -19.81 -19.16 -8.08
C VAL A 308 -19.91 -18.14 -9.22
N SER A 309 -18.98 -18.19 -10.17
CA SER A 309 -19.05 -17.36 -11.38
C SER A 309 -20.08 -17.86 -12.39
N ASP A 310 -20.35 -19.17 -12.41
CA ASP A 310 -21.32 -19.83 -13.29
C ASP A 310 -22.28 -20.68 -12.45
N PRO A 311 -23.55 -20.29 -12.31
CA PRO A 311 -24.56 -21.03 -11.54
C PRO A 311 -24.90 -22.42 -12.09
N ASP A 312 -24.68 -22.67 -13.38
CA ASP A 312 -25.03 -23.94 -14.02
C ASP A 312 -23.92 -24.99 -13.93
N LYS A 313 -22.70 -24.55 -13.58
CA LYS A 313 -21.55 -25.43 -13.44
C LYS A 313 -21.64 -26.24 -12.14
N ALA A 314 -21.78 -27.55 -12.28
CA ALA A 314 -21.79 -28.46 -11.13
C ALA A 314 -20.42 -28.50 -10.41
N LEU A 315 -20.47 -28.56 -9.08
CA LEU A 315 -19.33 -28.68 -8.19
C LEU A 315 -19.08 -30.14 -7.85
N SER A 316 -17.83 -30.57 -7.94
CA SER A 316 -17.39 -31.93 -7.60
C SER A 316 -16.74 -31.94 -6.23
N PHE A 317 -17.18 -32.86 -5.36
CA PHE A 317 -16.58 -33.06 -4.04
C PHE A 317 -15.86 -34.41 -4.04
N LEU A 318 -14.52 -34.36 -4.00
CA LEU A 318 -13.66 -35.54 -4.01
C LEU A 318 -13.16 -35.83 -2.60
N ALA A 319 -13.16 -37.10 -2.19
CA ALA A 319 -12.67 -37.51 -0.89
C ALA A 319 -11.19 -37.13 -0.70
N ALA A 320 -10.39 -37.27 -1.75
CA ALA A 320 -8.97 -36.89 -1.75
C ALA A 320 -8.71 -35.38 -1.54
N HIS A 321 -9.71 -34.52 -1.73
CA HIS A 321 -9.59 -33.07 -1.48
C HIS A 321 -9.92 -32.67 -0.04
N SER A 322 -10.41 -33.61 0.77
CA SER A 322 -10.83 -33.36 2.14
C SER A 322 -9.66 -33.20 3.12
N GLU A 323 -8.55 -33.89 2.87
CA GLU A 323 -7.29 -33.75 3.61
C GLU A 323 -6.13 -33.93 2.64
N ILE A 324 -5.31 -32.91 2.49
CA ILE A 324 -4.14 -32.92 1.61
C ILE A 324 -2.90 -32.61 2.44
N ARG A 325 -1.91 -33.48 2.37
CA ARG A 325 -0.66 -33.32 3.14
C ARG A 325 0.43 -32.65 2.32
N PHE A 326 1.23 -31.83 2.99
CA PHE A 326 2.47 -31.35 2.42
C PHE A 326 3.47 -32.48 2.25
N TYR A 327 4.22 -32.43 1.16
CA TYR A 327 5.29 -33.35 0.86
C TYR A 327 6.64 -32.74 1.20
N THR A 328 7.38 -33.37 2.11
CA THR A 328 8.65 -32.85 2.64
C THR A 328 9.88 -33.42 1.94
N TRP A 329 9.73 -34.14 0.82
CA TRP A 329 10.85 -34.73 0.06
C TRP A 329 11.79 -35.64 0.87
N GLY A 330 11.31 -36.18 1.99
CA GLY A 330 12.08 -37.03 2.90
C GLY A 330 12.69 -36.30 4.10
N ASP A 331 12.60 -34.96 4.15
CA ASP A 331 13.05 -34.15 5.28
C ASP A 331 12.01 -34.10 6.42
N ASN A 332 12.50 -33.76 7.62
CA ASN A 332 11.69 -33.62 8.84
C ASN A 332 11.77 -32.19 9.37
N ALA A 333 10.73 -31.76 10.09
CA ALA A 333 10.66 -30.44 10.75
C ALA A 333 10.77 -29.23 9.81
N CYS A 334 10.28 -29.36 8.57
CA CYS A 334 10.17 -28.24 7.64
C CYS A 334 9.02 -27.31 8.03
N CYS A 335 9.22 -25.99 7.96
CA CYS A 335 8.16 -25.00 8.06
C CYS A 335 8.04 -24.21 6.75
N LEU A 336 6.82 -23.80 6.42
CA LEU A 336 6.60 -22.81 5.39
C LEU A 336 6.85 -21.45 6.04
N VAL A 337 7.93 -20.77 5.66
CA VAL A 337 8.23 -19.44 6.19
C VAL A 337 7.07 -18.47 5.97
N GLN A 338 6.90 -17.52 6.88
CA GLN A 338 6.00 -16.39 6.68
C GLN A 338 6.34 -15.70 5.36
N GLY A 339 5.35 -15.51 4.49
CA GLY A 339 5.51 -14.98 3.15
C GLY A 339 5.76 -16.03 2.07
N ALA A 340 5.73 -17.33 2.40
CA ALA A 340 5.83 -18.38 1.38
C ALA A 340 4.67 -18.28 0.37
N THR A 341 5.00 -18.57 -0.89
CA THR A 341 4.09 -18.54 -2.06
C THR A 341 4.10 -19.84 -2.87
N ARG A 342 4.79 -20.88 -2.37
CA ARG A 342 4.91 -22.18 -3.03
C ARG A 342 5.07 -23.30 -2.01
N ALA A 343 4.59 -24.49 -2.37
CA ALA A 343 4.74 -25.71 -1.58
C ALA A 343 4.59 -26.95 -2.48
N THR A 344 4.91 -28.13 -1.94
CA THR A 344 4.69 -29.41 -2.61
C THR A 344 3.66 -30.21 -1.83
N LEU A 345 2.70 -30.81 -2.52
CA LEU A 345 1.62 -31.64 -1.97
C LEU A 345 1.81 -33.10 -2.37
N LEU A 346 1.35 -34.01 -1.52
CA LEU A 346 1.28 -35.44 -1.84
C LEU A 346 0.03 -35.73 -2.68
N ASP A 347 0.20 -36.34 -3.85
CA ASP A 347 -0.86 -36.62 -4.82
C ASP A 347 -1.20 -38.12 -4.87
N GLU A 348 -1.54 -38.67 -3.71
CA GLU A 348 -1.89 -40.09 -3.52
C GLU A 348 -3.17 -40.19 -2.68
N ALA A 349 -4.11 -41.05 -3.08
CA ALA A 349 -5.27 -41.36 -2.26
C ALA A 349 -4.82 -42.28 -1.11
N GLU A 350 -5.11 -41.93 0.15
CA GLU A 350 -4.91 -42.86 1.26
C GLU A 350 -5.78 -44.10 1.05
N ILE A 351 -5.15 -45.22 0.68
CA ILE A 351 -5.78 -46.53 0.78
C ILE A 351 -5.71 -46.90 2.27
N GLU A 352 -6.85 -46.87 2.98
CA GLU A 352 -6.97 -47.48 4.30
C GLU A 352 -6.63 -48.98 4.19
N VAL A 353 -5.39 -49.35 4.48
CA VAL A 353 -5.03 -50.75 4.71
C VAL A 353 -5.60 -51.14 6.07
N LYS A 354 -6.78 -51.76 6.08
CA LYS A 354 -7.28 -52.46 7.27
C LYS A 354 -6.22 -53.48 7.69
N ALA A 355 -5.60 -53.24 8.85
CA ALA A 355 -4.74 -54.20 9.53
C ALA A 355 -5.60 -55.41 9.95
N GLY A 356 -5.75 -56.36 9.04
CA GLY A 356 -6.34 -57.66 9.30
C GLY A 356 -5.34 -58.50 10.08
N THR A 357 -5.58 -58.66 11.38
CA THR A 357 -5.01 -59.74 12.18
C THR A 357 -5.35 -61.08 11.53
N GLY A 358 -4.33 -61.81 11.07
CA GLY A 358 -4.50 -63.15 10.51
C GLY A 358 -3.15 -63.80 10.25
N SER A 359 -2.72 -64.64 11.18
CA SER A 359 -1.54 -65.50 11.09
C SER A 359 -1.52 -66.37 9.83
N ALA A 360 -0.40 -66.39 9.11
CA ALA A 360 0.03 -67.56 8.35
C ALA A 360 1.54 -67.48 8.04
N SER A 361 2.25 -68.54 8.41
CA SER A 361 3.68 -68.81 8.22
C SER A 361 4.13 -68.81 6.74
N PRO A 362 5.45 -68.72 6.45
CA PRO A 362 5.94 -68.53 5.08
C PRO A 362 6.05 -69.85 4.32
N PRO A 363 5.84 -69.87 2.98
CA PRO A 363 6.40 -70.89 2.12
C PRO A 363 7.54 -70.33 1.24
N LYS A 364 8.67 -71.02 1.40
CA LYS A 364 9.82 -71.31 0.54
C LYS A 364 9.90 -70.72 -0.88
N GLU A 365 11.13 -70.28 -1.19
CA GLU A 365 11.70 -70.16 -2.51
C GLU A 365 11.49 -71.40 -3.38
N GLU A 366 11.01 -71.22 -4.61
CA GLU A 366 11.41 -72.01 -5.77
C GLU A 366 11.18 -71.18 -7.04
N GLY A 367 12.19 -71.10 -7.90
CA GLY A 367 12.29 -70.09 -8.95
C GLY A 367 11.49 -70.33 -10.22
N LYS A 368 11.38 -69.25 -11.02
CA LYS A 368 11.74 -69.24 -12.44
C LYS A 368 11.64 -67.82 -12.98
N ALA A 369 12.75 -67.37 -13.56
CA ALA A 369 12.83 -66.18 -14.37
C ALA A 369 11.80 -66.24 -15.50
N ASN A 370 10.96 -65.21 -15.59
CA ASN A 370 10.37 -64.83 -16.84
C ASN A 370 10.41 -63.31 -16.92
N GLY A 371 11.22 -62.80 -17.85
CA GLY A 371 11.35 -61.39 -18.15
C GLY A 371 10.05 -60.85 -18.72
N GLY A 372 9.15 -60.42 -17.85
CA GLY A 372 8.08 -59.50 -18.18
C GLY A 372 8.58 -58.08 -17.92
N LYS A 373 8.56 -57.22 -18.94
CA LYS A 373 8.71 -55.77 -18.75
C LYS A 373 7.81 -55.35 -17.59
N VAL A 374 8.39 -54.84 -16.51
CA VAL A 374 7.64 -54.16 -15.45
C VAL A 374 7.03 -52.94 -16.13
N ALA A 375 5.77 -53.06 -16.51
CA ALA A 375 4.97 -51.89 -16.84
C ALA A 375 4.91 -51.10 -15.53
N GLU A 376 5.64 -49.97 -15.48
CA GLU A 376 5.51 -49.00 -14.39
C GLU A 376 4.03 -48.60 -14.33
N THR A 377 3.28 -49.23 -13.42
CA THR A 377 1.96 -48.78 -13.02
C THR A 377 2.17 -47.43 -12.34
N ARG A 378 2.15 -46.35 -13.12
CA ARG A 378 2.17 -45.00 -12.58
C ARG A 378 0.98 -44.88 -11.62
N PRO A 379 1.20 -44.52 -10.36
CA PRO A 379 0.11 -44.38 -9.39
C PRO A 379 -0.92 -43.38 -9.92
N GLN A 380 -2.19 -43.76 -9.83
CA GLN A 380 -3.32 -42.93 -10.27
C GLN A 380 -3.38 -41.67 -9.41
N ARG A 381 -3.21 -40.50 -10.02
CA ARG A 381 -3.28 -39.19 -9.35
C ARG A 381 -4.66 -39.00 -8.72
N ALA A 382 -4.68 -38.51 -7.49
CA ALA A 382 -5.89 -38.38 -6.68
C ALA A 382 -6.39 -36.93 -6.61
N LEU A 383 -5.49 -35.95 -6.74
CA LEU A 383 -5.79 -34.53 -6.64
C LEU A 383 -6.13 -33.93 -8.01
N ALA A 384 -7.37 -33.47 -8.17
CA ALA A 384 -7.82 -32.72 -9.35
C ALA A 384 -7.74 -31.18 -9.17
N LEU A 385 -6.59 -30.65 -8.73
CA LEU A 385 -6.39 -29.21 -8.49
C LEU A 385 -6.01 -28.45 -9.77
N ARG A 386 -6.48 -27.20 -9.90
CA ARG A 386 -6.23 -26.33 -11.05
C ARG A 386 -5.86 -24.90 -10.62
N PRO A 387 -5.18 -24.13 -11.48
CA PRO A 387 -5.04 -22.69 -11.27
C PRO A 387 -6.42 -22.02 -11.08
N GLY A 388 -6.56 -21.22 -10.04
CA GLY A 388 -7.79 -20.55 -9.62
C GLY A 388 -8.48 -21.19 -8.41
N ASP A 389 -8.19 -22.46 -8.12
CA ASP A 389 -8.70 -23.17 -6.94
C ASP A 389 -8.13 -22.57 -5.65
N VAL A 390 -8.86 -22.70 -4.55
CA VAL A 390 -8.48 -22.16 -3.25
C VAL A 390 -8.25 -23.31 -2.27
N LEU A 391 -7.09 -23.32 -1.62
CA LEU A 391 -6.76 -24.25 -0.54
C LEU A 391 -6.78 -23.50 0.79
N ILE A 392 -7.22 -24.17 1.85
CA ILE A 392 -7.08 -23.66 3.22
C ILE A 392 -5.99 -24.46 3.90
N PHE A 393 -4.89 -23.80 4.26
CA PHE A 393 -3.87 -24.40 5.12
C PHE A 393 -4.25 -24.17 6.56
N GLU A 394 -4.14 -25.21 7.38
CA GLU A 394 -4.45 -25.14 8.80
C GLU A 394 -3.39 -25.86 9.65
N GLU A 395 -3.11 -25.31 10.83
CA GLU A 395 -2.32 -26.02 11.83
C GLU A 395 -3.18 -27.14 12.45
N LYS A 396 -2.85 -28.39 12.13
CA LYS A 396 -3.53 -29.59 12.69
C LYS A 396 -2.85 -30.11 13.97
N LEU A 397 -1.56 -29.86 14.14
CA LEU A 397 -0.73 -30.37 15.23
C LEU A 397 0.13 -29.23 15.79
N GLY A 398 0.21 -29.11 17.12
CA GLY A 398 1.04 -28.09 17.75
C GLY A 398 2.53 -28.28 17.41
N PRO A 399 3.28 -27.21 17.09
CA PRO A 399 4.64 -27.31 16.55
C PRO A 399 5.66 -27.90 17.53
N THR A 400 5.44 -27.72 18.84
CA THR A 400 6.35 -28.21 19.89
C THR A 400 5.99 -29.60 20.40
N THR A 401 4.70 -29.92 20.46
CA THR A 401 4.19 -31.13 21.14
C THR A 401 3.71 -32.21 20.18
N GLY A 402 3.42 -31.86 18.91
CA GLY A 402 2.89 -32.78 17.91
C GLY A 402 1.49 -33.30 18.22
N LYS A 403 0.77 -32.68 19.17
CA LYS A 403 -0.59 -33.08 19.58
C LYS A 403 -1.64 -32.20 18.90
N THR A 404 -2.78 -32.78 18.56
CA THR A 404 -3.92 -32.06 17.97
C THR A 404 -4.54 -31.05 18.94
N ALA A 405 -4.49 -31.31 20.25
CA ALA A 405 -5.06 -30.42 21.27
C ALA A 405 -4.29 -29.11 21.44
N ASP A 406 -3.02 -29.07 21.02
CA ASP A 406 -2.14 -27.91 21.15
C ASP A 406 -2.02 -27.14 19.83
N ALA A 407 -2.78 -27.53 18.80
CA ALA A 407 -2.82 -26.83 17.52
C ALA A 407 -3.58 -25.51 17.64
N ASP A 408 -3.04 -24.44 17.06
CA ASP A 408 -3.69 -23.14 17.06
C ASP A 408 -4.76 -23.04 15.95
N PRO A 409 -6.07 -23.01 16.30
CA PRO A 409 -7.14 -22.94 15.31
C PRO A 409 -7.18 -21.58 14.56
N ALA A 410 -6.51 -20.55 15.06
CA ALA A 410 -6.39 -19.26 14.38
C ALA A 410 -5.36 -19.29 13.24
N LYS A 411 -4.46 -20.28 13.20
CA LYS A 411 -3.52 -20.47 12.10
C LYS A 411 -4.17 -21.21 10.94
N ARG A 412 -5.08 -20.49 10.28
CA ARG A 412 -5.73 -20.91 9.05
C ARG A 412 -5.58 -19.82 8.00
N HIS A 413 -5.20 -20.21 6.79
CA HIS A 413 -5.01 -19.25 5.71
C HIS A 413 -5.48 -19.83 4.39
N ALA A 414 -6.33 -19.07 3.70
CA ALA A 414 -6.81 -19.44 2.37
C ALA A 414 -5.84 -18.90 1.32
N VAL A 415 -5.41 -19.76 0.40
CA VAL A 415 -4.49 -19.40 -0.69
C VAL A 415 -5.10 -19.77 -2.04
N ARG A 416 -5.07 -18.83 -3.00
CA ARG A 416 -5.52 -19.10 -4.36
C ARG A 416 -4.35 -19.56 -5.23
N LEU A 417 -4.48 -20.75 -5.79
CA LEU A 417 -3.47 -21.34 -6.66
C LEU A 417 -3.34 -20.54 -7.96
N THR A 418 -2.13 -20.11 -8.29
CA THR A 418 -1.80 -19.47 -9.57
C THR A 418 -1.21 -20.45 -10.55
N LYS A 419 -0.55 -21.51 -10.04
CA LYS A 419 0.07 -22.55 -10.85
C LYS A 419 0.05 -23.89 -10.12
N VAL A 420 -0.21 -24.94 -10.89
CA VAL A 420 -0.24 -26.32 -10.43
C VAL A 420 0.59 -27.14 -11.41
N THR A 421 1.65 -27.78 -10.92
CA THR A 421 2.57 -28.57 -11.74
C THR A 421 2.62 -30.00 -11.21
N GLU A 422 2.22 -30.93 -12.07
CA GLU A 422 2.33 -32.36 -11.80
C GLU A 422 3.80 -32.78 -11.82
N SER A 423 4.26 -33.44 -10.76
CA SER A 423 5.64 -33.92 -10.61
C SER A 423 5.64 -35.35 -10.05
N TYR A 424 6.81 -35.97 -9.96
CA TYR A 424 7.00 -37.34 -9.48
C TYR A 424 8.35 -37.44 -8.78
N ASP A 425 8.36 -37.91 -7.52
CA ASP A 425 9.59 -38.23 -6.84
C ASP A 425 10.06 -39.64 -7.24
N GLY A 426 11.10 -39.70 -8.06
CA GLY A 426 11.71 -40.95 -8.50
C GLY A 426 12.48 -41.71 -7.41
N LEU A 427 12.85 -41.06 -6.29
CA LEU A 427 13.58 -41.69 -5.20
C LEU A 427 12.64 -42.43 -4.24
N LEU A 428 11.53 -41.79 -3.85
CA LEU A 428 10.53 -42.40 -2.97
C LEU A 428 9.35 -43.04 -3.74
N HIS A 429 9.39 -42.97 -5.07
CA HIS A 429 8.38 -43.50 -5.99
C HIS A 429 6.96 -42.96 -5.77
N ARG A 430 6.84 -41.66 -5.44
CA ARG A 430 5.56 -41.04 -5.09
C ARG A 430 5.11 -39.97 -6.09
N SER A 431 3.80 -39.91 -6.33
CA SER A 431 3.20 -38.82 -7.11
C SER A 431 3.07 -37.57 -6.24
N VAL A 432 3.56 -36.44 -6.75
CA VAL A 432 3.53 -35.15 -6.04
C VAL A 432 3.01 -34.04 -6.94
N LEU A 433 2.59 -32.95 -6.32
CA LEU A 433 2.01 -31.81 -7.00
C LEU A 433 2.62 -30.52 -6.44
N GLU A 434 3.35 -29.81 -7.28
CA GLU A 434 3.98 -28.53 -6.94
C GLU A 434 2.98 -27.40 -7.17
N ILE A 435 2.71 -26.64 -6.12
CA ILE A 435 1.76 -25.53 -6.14
C ILE A 435 2.47 -24.20 -5.94
N GLU A 436 1.97 -23.18 -6.62
CA GLU A 436 2.31 -21.77 -6.40
C GLU A 436 1.01 -20.99 -6.22
N TRP A 437 1.03 -19.96 -5.37
CA TRP A 437 -0.08 -19.05 -5.14
C TRP A 437 0.34 -17.59 -5.21
N ALA A 438 -0.66 -16.69 -5.25
CA ALA A 438 -0.41 -15.27 -5.42
C ALA A 438 0.36 -14.67 -4.23
N PRO A 439 1.25 -13.69 -4.46
CA PRO A 439 1.92 -12.96 -3.38
C PRO A 439 0.95 -12.25 -2.41
N GLU A 440 -0.26 -11.91 -2.88
CA GLU A 440 -1.34 -11.33 -2.08
C GLU A 440 -1.85 -12.29 -1.00
N ASP A 441 -1.77 -13.60 -1.29
CA ASP A 441 -2.16 -14.68 -0.39
C ASP A 441 -0.94 -15.30 0.33
N ALA A 442 0.22 -14.62 0.34
CA ALA A 442 1.41 -15.13 1.01
C ALA A 442 1.15 -15.41 2.50
N LEU A 443 1.75 -16.49 3.02
CA LEU A 443 1.38 -16.98 4.36
C LEU A 443 1.67 -15.94 5.45
N PRO A 444 0.68 -15.58 6.30
CA PRO A 444 0.86 -14.56 7.33
C PRO A 444 1.59 -15.09 8.58
N PHE A 445 1.77 -16.40 8.69
CA PHE A 445 2.46 -17.09 9.77
C PHE A 445 3.39 -18.17 9.19
N SER A 446 4.25 -18.73 10.06
CA SER A 446 5.20 -19.80 9.74
C SER A 446 4.83 -21.15 10.34
#